data_AF-A0A3N5MXL0-F1
#
_entry.id   AF-A0A3N5MXL0-F1
#
_cell.length_a   1.000
_cell.length_b   1.000
_cell.length_c   1.000
_cell.angle_alpha   90.00
_cell.angle_beta   90.00
_cell.angle_gamma   90.00
#
_symmetry.space_group_name_H-M   'P 1'
#
loop_
_entity.id
_entity.type
_entity.pdbx_description
1 polymer ?
#
loop_
_entity_poly.entity_id
_entity_poly.type
_entity_poly.pdbx_seq_one_letter_code
_entity_poly.pdbx_strand_id
1 'polypeptide(L)'
;DERREVVIETARRLTPLGADVLKAEFPLDVAMEPDECQWEAACQKLSEASAIPWVLLSASVQFETYINQATIAFRNGASGVAVGRALWKEAVFLGGEDSRDFLQTTATQRMEHTKALCDALARPWSDFYAPPEIASKWYKEY
;
A
#
# COMPACT_ATOMS: atom_id res chain seq x y z
N ASP A 1 -9.68 -14.87 9.71
CA ASP A 1 -8.43 -15.40 10.28
C ASP A 1 -7.36 -15.73 9.23
N GLU A 2 -7.61 -16.62 8.26
CA GLU A 2 -6.57 -17.07 7.30
C GLU A 2 -5.84 -15.93 6.54
N ARG A 3 -6.56 -14.99 5.90
CA ARG A 3 -5.93 -13.87 5.16
C ARG A 3 -4.95 -13.07 6.04
N ARG A 4 -5.37 -12.74 7.26
CA ARG A 4 -4.56 -11.96 8.20
C ARG A 4 -3.24 -12.66 8.48
N GLU A 5 -3.29 -13.95 8.75
CA GLU A 5 -2.11 -14.77 9.05
C GLU A 5 -1.19 -14.89 7.83
N VAL A 6 -1.74 -15.18 6.65
CA VAL A 6 -0.96 -15.31 5.42
C VAL A 6 -0.19 -14.03 5.12
N VAL A 7 -0.84 -12.87 5.16
CA VAL A 7 -0.21 -11.58 4.85
C VAL A 7 0.92 -11.25 5.83
N ILE A 8 0.69 -11.45 7.13
CA ILE A 8 1.69 -11.18 8.17
C ILE A 8 2.86 -12.18 8.06
N GLU A 9 2.59 -13.46 7.81
CA GLU A 9 3.63 -14.47 7.69
C GLU A 9 4.46 -14.30 6.42
N THR A 10 3.84 -13.85 5.32
CA THR A 10 4.56 -13.43 4.10
C THR A 10 5.55 -12.31 4.42
N ALA A 11 5.12 -11.27 5.14
CA ALA A 11 6.03 -10.19 5.54
C ALA A 11 7.19 -10.72 6.39
N ARG A 12 6.88 -11.52 7.42
CA ARG A 12 7.88 -12.11 8.33
C ARG A 12 8.93 -12.95 7.62
N ARG A 13 8.52 -13.76 6.63
CA ARG A 13 9.41 -14.72 5.96
C ARG A 13 10.18 -14.13 4.80
N LEU A 14 9.53 -13.28 4.00
CA LEU A 14 10.09 -12.86 2.71
C LEU A 14 10.89 -11.55 2.80
N THR A 15 10.52 -10.65 3.70
CA THR A 15 11.20 -9.35 3.80
C THR A 15 12.66 -9.44 4.27
N PRO A 16 13.08 -10.41 5.10
CA PRO A 16 14.49 -10.57 5.45
C PRO A 16 15.37 -11.14 4.31
N LEU A 17 14.79 -11.55 3.18
CA LEU A 17 15.52 -12.22 2.08
C LEU A 17 16.22 -11.25 1.12
N GLY A 18 16.23 -9.94 1.42
CA GLY A 18 16.95 -8.93 0.63
C GLY A 18 16.10 -8.14 -0.37
N ALA A 19 14.77 -8.13 -0.22
CA ALA A 19 13.94 -7.16 -0.93
C ALA A 19 14.06 -5.76 -0.30
N ASP A 20 13.84 -4.69 -1.07
CA ASP A 20 13.91 -3.32 -0.54
C ASP A 20 12.57 -2.78 -0.02
N VAL A 21 11.46 -3.17 -0.67
CA VAL A 21 10.11 -2.72 -0.31
C VAL A 21 9.12 -3.87 -0.45
N LEU A 22 8.31 -4.09 0.58
CA LEU A 22 7.19 -5.02 0.53
C LEU A 22 5.94 -4.34 -0.04
N LYS A 23 5.40 -4.85 -1.13
CA LYS A 23 4.06 -4.49 -1.59
C LYS A 23 3.05 -5.48 -1.02
N ALA A 24 2.29 -5.07 -0.01
CA ALA A 24 1.36 -5.94 0.73
C ALA A 24 -0.11 -5.61 0.44
N GLU A 25 -0.97 -6.63 0.51
CA GLU A 25 -2.42 -6.46 0.57
C GLU A 25 -2.88 -6.00 1.96
N PHE A 26 -4.10 -5.47 2.04
CA PHE A 26 -4.71 -5.17 3.33
C PHE A 26 -4.94 -6.49 4.08
N PRO A 27 -4.56 -6.61 5.36
CA PRO A 27 -4.52 -7.90 6.06
C PRO A 27 -5.91 -8.48 6.40
N LEU A 28 -6.98 -7.80 6.01
CA LEU A 28 -8.36 -8.17 6.32
C LEU A 28 -9.30 -7.97 5.13
N ASP A 29 -10.39 -8.73 5.14
CA ASP A 29 -11.55 -8.42 4.32
C ASP A 29 -12.48 -7.49 5.08
N VAL A 30 -12.53 -6.23 4.67
CA VAL A 30 -13.30 -5.16 5.32
C VAL A 30 -14.81 -5.35 5.22
N ALA A 31 -15.29 -6.18 4.29
CA ALA A 31 -16.72 -6.51 4.21
C ALA A 31 -17.12 -7.55 5.25
N MET A 32 -16.18 -8.42 5.64
CA MET A 32 -16.42 -9.47 6.64
C MET A 32 -16.08 -9.01 8.05
N GLU A 33 -15.13 -8.08 8.19
CA GLU A 33 -14.71 -7.49 9.45
C GLU A 33 -14.82 -5.98 9.34
N PRO A 34 -15.93 -5.35 9.78
CA PRO A 34 -16.11 -3.90 9.69
C PRO A 34 -15.48 -3.13 10.88
N ASP A 35 -14.98 -3.81 11.92
CA ASP A 35 -14.37 -3.14 13.08
C ASP A 35 -12.98 -2.58 12.74
N GLU A 36 -12.87 -1.26 12.69
CA GLU A 36 -11.60 -0.56 12.43
C GLU A 36 -10.54 -0.86 13.48
N CYS A 37 -10.91 -1.21 14.72
CA CYS A 37 -9.94 -1.61 15.75
C CYS A 37 -9.21 -2.90 15.36
N GLN A 38 -9.91 -3.82 14.67
CA GLN A 38 -9.30 -5.03 14.12
C GLN A 38 -8.37 -4.71 12.95
N TRP A 39 -8.68 -3.67 12.17
CA TRP A 39 -7.87 -3.24 11.04
C TRP A 39 -6.56 -2.62 11.53
N GLU A 40 -6.64 -1.73 12.52
CA GLU A 40 -5.48 -1.13 13.17
C GLU A 40 -4.56 -2.22 13.74
N ALA A 41 -5.10 -3.13 14.54
CA ALA A 41 -4.33 -4.22 15.13
C ALA A 41 -3.67 -5.13 14.08
N ALA A 42 -4.33 -5.37 12.93
CA ALA A 42 -3.78 -6.18 11.86
C ALA A 42 -2.66 -5.44 11.09
N CYS A 43 -2.84 -4.16 10.77
CA CYS A 43 -1.82 -3.33 10.13
C CYS A 43 -0.60 -3.13 11.04
N GLN A 44 -0.81 -2.95 12.35
CA GLN A 44 0.28 -2.85 13.31
C GLN A 44 1.13 -4.13 13.31
N LYS A 45 0.49 -5.31 13.39
CA LYS A 45 1.20 -6.59 13.32
C LYS A 45 1.94 -6.81 12.00
N LEU A 46 1.41 -6.31 10.89
CA LEU A 46 2.09 -6.35 9.60
C LEU A 46 3.36 -5.49 9.62
N SER A 47 3.29 -4.27 10.15
CA SER A 47 4.44 -3.40 10.31
C SER A 47 5.50 -3.97 11.25
N GLU A 48 5.10 -4.63 12.33
CA GLU A 48 6.01 -5.32 13.25
C GLU A 48 6.69 -6.55 12.62
N ALA A 49 6.00 -7.22 11.69
CA ALA A 49 6.53 -8.41 11.02
C ALA A 49 7.46 -8.10 9.84
N SER A 50 7.34 -6.94 9.21
CA SER A 50 8.14 -6.56 8.05
C SER A 50 9.52 -6.03 8.47
N ALA A 51 10.60 -6.64 7.95
CA ALA A 51 11.98 -6.18 8.16
C ALA A 51 12.36 -4.96 7.29
N ILE A 52 11.53 -4.64 6.30
CA ILE A 52 11.73 -3.57 5.32
C ILE A 52 10.47 -2.70 5.23
N PRO A 53 10.52 -1.50 4.62
CA PRO A 53 9.35 -0.67 4.41
C PRO A 53 8.28 -1.40 3.60
N TRP A 54 7.01 -1.16 3.92
CA TRP A 54 5.90 -1.73 3.17
C TRP A 54 4.94 -0.66 2.65
N VAL A 55 4.33 -0.97 1.50
CA VAL A 55 3.34 -0.13 0.83
C VAL A 55 2.07 -0.92 0.56
N LEU A 56 0.92 -0.25 0.68
CA LEU A 56 -0.39 -0.88 0.52
C LEU A 56 -0.81 -0.94 -0.97
N LEU A 57 -1.11 -2.14 -1.48
CA LEU A 57 -1.76 -2.32 -2.78
C LEU A 57 -3.29 -2.21 -2.67
N SER A 58 -3.95 -1.85 -3.78
CA SER A 58 -5.39 -1.51 -3.75
C SER A 58 -6.36 -2.66 -3.99
N ALA A 59 -5.90 -3.85 -4.40
CA ALA A 59 -6.72 -5.06 -4.60
C ALA A 59 -8.04 -4.89 -5.40
N SER A 60 -8.14 -3.87 -6.24
CA SER A 60 -9.36 -3.52 -7.00
C SER A 60 -10.59 -3.09 -6.18
N VAL A 61 -10.44 -2.78 -4.89
CA VAL A 61 -11.54 -2.22 -4.09
C VAL A 61 -12.02 -0.88 -4.67
N GLN A 62 -13.14 -0.36 -4.15
CA GLN A 62 -13.58 1.00 -4.50
C GLN A 62 -12.63 2.04 -3.90
N PHE A 63 -12.57 3.21 -4.52
CA PHE A 63 -11.63 4.27 -4.12
C PHE A 63 -11.84 4.68 -2.65
N GLU A 64 -13.09 4.84 -2.24
CA GLU A 64 -13.47 5.25 -0.89
C GLU A 64 -13.03 4.22 0.15
N THR A 65 -13.26 2.93 -0.14
CA THR A 65 -12.76 1.83 0.70
C THR A 65 -11.23 1.84 0.78
N TYR A 66 -10.56 2.08 -0.35
CA TYR A 66 -9.11 2.13 -0.40
C TYR A 66 -8.53 3.26 0.45
N ILE A 67 -9.16 4.44 0.45
CA ILE A 67 -8.72 5.57 1.27
C ILE A 67 -8.83 5.27 2.77
N ASN A 68 -9.90 4.57 3.21
CA ASN A 68 -10.02 4.14 4.60
C ASN A 68 -8.93 3.12 4.96
N GLN A 69 -8.68 2.14 4.09
CA GLN A 69 -7.60 1.16 4.27
C GLN A 69 -6.22 1.83 4.33
N ALA A 70 -5.93 2.76 3.41
CA ALA A 70 -4.67 3.50 3.37
C ALA A 70 -4.48 4.35 4.63
N THR A 71 -5.53 5.02 5.10
CA THR A 71 -5.49 5.82 6.34
C THR A 71 -5.09 4.97 7.54
N ILE A 72 -5.69 3.80 7.71
CA ILE A 72 -5.35 2.88 8.81
C ILE A 72 -3.95 2.30 8.64
N ALA A 73 -3.59 1.89 7.42
CA ALA A 73 -2.27 1.37 7.12
C ALA A 73 -1.16 2.37 7.47
N PHE A 74 -1.32 3.65 7.08
CA PHE A 74 -0.37 4.72 7.38
C PHE A 74 -0.20 4.95 8.87
N ARG A 75 -1.31 5.11 9.61
CA ARG A 75 -1.29 5.29 11.06
C ARG A 75 -0.62 4.15 11.81
N ASN A 76 -0.58 2.96 11.19
CA ASN A 76 0.00 1.76 11.77
C ASN A 76 1.31 1.33 11.11
N GLY A 77 1.99 2.23 10.38
CA GLY A 77 3.40 2.06 10.00
C GLY A 77 3.70 1.81 8.52
N ALA A 78 2.70 1.81 7.64
CA ALA A 78 2.95 1.76 6.19
C ALA A 78 3.69 3.02 5.72
N SER A 79 4.61 2.85 4.77
CA SER A 79 5.45 3.94 4.22
C SER A 79 4.96 4.48 2.89
N GLY A 80 3.81 4.02 2.40
CA GLY A 80 3.25 4.51 1.15
C GLY A 80 2.21 3.57 0.56
N VAL A 81 1.92 3.79 -0.71
CA VAL A 81 0.92 3.05 -1.48
C VAL A 81 1.44 2.67 -2.85
N ALA A 82 0.97 1.52 -3.35
CA ALA A 82 1.11 1.09 -4.73
C ALA A 82 -0.29 0.89 -5.33
N VAL A 83 -0.96 2.01 -5.57
CA VAL A 83 -2.36 2.07 -6.02
C VAL A 83 -2.46 1.90 -7.54
N GLY A 84 -3.50 1.18 -7.99
CA GLY A 84 -3.79 0.99 -9.41
C GLY A 84 -5.29 1.09 -9.66
N ARG A 85 -5.96 -0.06 -9.79
CA ARG A 85 -7.39 -0.15 -10.16
C ARG A 85 -8.34 0.66 -9.28
N ALA A 86 -8.01 0.92 -8.02
CA ALA A 86 -8.85 1.78 -7.18
C ALA A 86 -8.89 3.24 -7.69
N LEU A 87 -7.89 3.70 -8.45
CA LEU A 87 -7.89 5.03 -9.05
C LEU A 87 -8.65 5.07 -10.39
N TRP A 88 -8.37 4.11 -11.28
CA TRP A 88 -8.63 4.28 -12.71
C TRP A 88 -9.45 3.17 -13.39
N LYS A 89 -9.91 2.13 -12.67
CA LYS A 89 -10.55 0.96 -13.32
C LYS A 89 -11.78 1.31 -14.15
N GLU A 90 -12.51 2.37 -13.78
CA GLU A 90 -13.70 2.82 -14.49
C GLU A 90 -13.37 3.27 -15.91
N ALA A 91 -12.21 3.88 -16.13
CA ALA A 91 -11.77 4.34 -17.45
C ALA A 91 -11.67 3.22 -18.49
N VAL A 92 -11.50 1.96 -18.05
CA VAL A 92 -11.44 0.78 -18.93
C VAL A 92 -12.81 0.47 -19.55
N PHE A 93 -13.89 0.85 -18.87
CA PHE A 93 -15.27 0.64 -19.34
C PHE A 93 -15.83 1.86 -20.09
N LEU A 94 -15.11 2.99 -20.06
CA LEU A 94 -15.43 4.19 -20.82
C LEU A 94 -14.77 4.15 -22.21
N GLY A 95 -15.44 4.74 -23.20
CA GLY A 95 -14.92 4.84 -24.58
C GLY A 95 -14.40 6.23 -24.90
N GLY A 96 -13.37 6.31 -25.77
CA GLY A 96 -12.99 7.54 -26.44
C GLY A 96 -12.69 8.72 -25.50
N GLU A 97 -13.47 9.80 -25.64
CA GLU A 97 -13.30 11.04 -24.87
C GLU A 97 -13.69 10.86 -23.39
N ASP A 98 -14.76 10.12 -23.07
CA ASP A 98 -15.19 9.90 -21.68
C ASP A 98 -14.07 9.26 -20.83
N SER A 99 -13.30 8.35 -21.41
CA SER A 99 -12.14 7.72 -20.75
C SER A 99 -11.03 8.73 -20.48
N ARG A 100 -10.75 9.64 -21.43
CA ARG A 100 -9.74 10.70 -21.25
C ARG A 100 -10.20 11.70 -20.20
N ASP A 101 -11.45 12.13 -20.27
CA ASP A 101 -12.04 13.07 -19.32
C ASP A 101 -11.99 12.50 -17.91
N PHE A 102 -12.36 11.22 -17.72
CA PHE A 102 -12.25 10.56 -16.42
C PHE A 102 -10.80 10.51 -15.90
N LEU A 103 -9.83 10.18 -16.77
CA LEU A 103 -8.42 10.11 -16.38
C LEU A 103 -7.83 11.49 -16.03
N GLN A 104 -8.24 12.54 -16.73
CA GLN A 104 -7.79 13.92 -16.51
C GLN A 104 -8.50 14.62 -15.35
N THR A 105 -9.66 14.12 -14.93
CA THR A 105 -10.44 14.69 -13.82
C THR A 105 -10.43 13.77 -12.62
N THR A 106 -11.35 12.80 -12.57
CA THR A 106 -11.57 11.91 -11.42
C THR A 106 -10.30 11.17 -11.01
N ALA A 107 -9.59 10.53 -11.94
CA ALA A 107 -8.39 9.77 -11.57
C ALA A 107 -7.26 10.69 -11.08
N THR A 108 -7.10 11.88 -11.66
CA THR A 108 -6.14 12.90 -11.18
C THR A 108 -6.49 13.38 -9.78
N GLN A 109 -7.74 13.76 -9.52
CA GLN A 109 -8.20 14.19 -8.18
C GLN A 109 -7.98 13.09 -7.14
N ARG A 110 -8.27 11.84 -7.49
CA ARG A 110 -8.03 10.68 -6.61
C ARG A 110 -6.54 10.46 -6.33
N MET A 111 -5.67 10.66 -7.32
CA MET A 111 -4.21 10.57 -7.14
C MET A 111 -3.69 11.69 -6.24
N GLU A 112 -4.14 12.93 -6.44
CA GLU A 112 -3.81 14.07 -5.60
C GLU A 112 -4.25 13.86 -4.15
N HIS A 113 -5.47 13.38 -3.94
CA HIS A 113 -5.98 13.03 -2.62
C HIS A 113 -5.14 11.93 -1.95
N THR A 114 -4.82 10.86 -2.69
CA THR A 114 -3.98 9.77 -2.19
C THR A 114 -2.57 10.25 -1.82
N LYS A 115 -1.98 11.14 -2.64
CA LYS A 115 -0.69 11.76 -2.35
C LYS A 115 -0.75 12.61 -1.09
N ALA A 116 -1.73 13.49 -0.96
CA ALA A 116 -1.87 14.35 0.20
C ALA A 116 -2.04 13.54 1.50
N LEU A 117 -2.81 12.44 1.45
CA LEU A 117 -2.97 11.52 2.57
C LEU A 117 -1.65 10.84 2.94
N CYS A 118 -0.89 10.37 1.94
CA CYS A 118 0.42 9.76 2.14
C CYS A 118 1.41 10.76 2.77
N ASP A 119 1.50 11.97 2.23
CA ASP A 119 2.38 13.02 2.74
C ASP A 119 2.04 13.39 4.20
N ALA A 120 0.75 13.33 4.57
CA ALA A 120 0.29 13.71 5.90
C ALA A 120 0.43 12.60 6.97
N LEU A 121 0.29 11.32 6.59
CA LEU A 121 0.12 10.23 7.55
C LEU A 121 1.11 9.08 7.42
N ALA A 122 1.69 8.84 6.24
CA ALA A 122 2.54 7.68 6.04
C ALA A 122 3.81 7.81 6.88
N ARG A 123 4.30 6.70 7.42
CA ARG A 123 5.56 6.68 8.16
C ARG A 123 6.73 6.77 7.17
N PRO A 124 7.56 7.82 7.19
CA PRO A 124 8.76 7.88 6.36
C PRO A 124 9.59 6.60 6.55
N TRP A 125 9.97 5.96 5.45
CA TRP A 125 10.74 4.72 5.53
C TRP A 125 12.10 4.91 6.22
N SER A 126 12.67 6.12 6.10
CA SER A 126 13.91 6.53 6.75
C SER A 126 13.84 6.60 8.28
N ASP A 127 12.63 6.58 8.87
CA ASP A 127 12.47 6.65 10.33
C ASP A 127 12.90 5.35 11.02
N PHE A 128 12.98 4.24 10.28
CA PHE A 128 13.27 2.92 10.85
C PHE A 128 14.10 2.00 9.96
N TYR A 129 14.22 2.30 8.67
CA TYR A 129 14.98 1.50 7.74
C TYR A 129 16.20 2.28 7.23
N ALA A 130 17.38 1.69 7.44
CA ALA A 130 18.63 2.17 6.86
C ALA A 130 18.91 1.36 5.58
N PRO A 131 18.93 1.99 4.40
CA PRO A 131 19.20 1.28 3.16
C PRO A 131 20.68 0.89 3.12
N PRO A 132 21.03 -0.26 2.53
CA PRO A 132 22.42 -0.66 2.40
C PRO A 132 23.21 0.35 1.55
N GLU A 133 24.49 0.54 1.87
CA GLU A 133 25.38 1.33 1.01
C GLU A 133 25.57 0.62 -0.34
N ILE A 134 25.06 1.24 -1.40
CA ILE A 134 25.21 0.71 -2.75
C ILE A 134 26.53 1.21 -3.33
N ALA A 135 27.50 0.31 -3.50
CA ALA A 135 28.75 0.63 -4.19
C ALA A 135 28.46 1.07 -5.63
N SER A 136 29.18 2.07 -6.14
CA SER A 136 28.99 2.60 -7.51
C SER A 136 29.13 1.57 -8.65
N LYS A 137 29.68 0.39 -8.34
CA LYS A 137 29.88 -0.74 -9.26
C LYS A 137 28.98 -1.95 -8.97
N TRP A 138 27.96 -1.81 -8.12
CA TRP A 138 27.08 -2.92 -7.70
C TRP A 138 26.55 -3.75 -8.89
N TYR A 139 26.21 -3.10 -10.00
CA TYR A 139 25.70 -3.73 -11.23
C TYR A 139 26.70 -4.66 -11.94
N LYS A 140 27.97 -4.66 -11.52
CA LYS A 140 29.02 -5.57 -12.05
C LYS A 140 29.17 -6.85 -11.24
N GLU A 141 28.64 -6.87 -10.02
CA GLU A 141 28.83 -7.95 -9.04
C GLU A 141 27.50 -8.67 -8.70
N TYR A 142 26.40 -8.24 -9.31
CA TYR A 142 25.08 -8.87 -9.22
C TYR A 142 24.91 -9.99 -10.26
#